data_AF-A0A7C7H1T4-F1
#
_entry.id   AF-A0A7C7H1T4-F1
#
_cell.length_a   1.000
_cell.length_b   1.000
_cell.length_c   1.000
_cell.angle_alpha   90.00
_cell.angle_beta   90.00
_cell.angle_gamma   90.00
#
_symmetry.space_group_name_H-M   'P 1'
#
loop_
_entity.id
_entity.type
_entity.pdbx_description
1 polymer ?
#
loop_
_entity_poly.entity_id
_entity_poly.type
_entity_poly.pdbx_seq_one_letter_code
_entity_poly.pdbx_strand_id
1 'polypeptide(L)'
;MGDWIKVGNLEGEVIEVGIRTTLIRTSADTVVTLPNASLVHKNIENFGKRRWRRYQPTLYLDLASDSKAVEAFCRGIEDLIRKNPKTQKEDDSYA
;
A
#
# COMPACT_ATOMS: atom_id res chain seq x y z
N MET A 1 -10.07 13.26 9.11
CA MET A 1 -10.99 13.23 7.95
C MET A 1 -10.15 13.06 6.70
N GLY A 2 -10.60 12.26 5.74
CA GLY A 2 -9.88 12.02 4.48
C GLY A 2 -8.76 10.98 4.56
N ASP A 3 -8.46 10.45 5.75
CA ASP A 3 -7.50 9.36 5.89
C ASP A 3 -8.13 8.06 5.37
N TRP A 4 -7.39 7.35 4.52
CA TRP A 4 -7.74 6.00 4.14
C TRP A 4 -7.29 5.03 5.23
N ILE A 5 -8.21 4.30 5.83
CA ILE A 5 -7.94 3.38 6.93
C ILE A 5 -8.47 1.98 6.62
N LYS A 6 -7.85 0.97 7.23
CA LYS A 6 -8.36 -0.41 7.30
C LYS A 6 -8.53 -0.81 8.75
N VAL A 7 -9.71 -1.35 9.05
CA VAL A 7 -10.14 -1.81 10.37
C VAL A 7 -10.63 -3.24 10.23
N GLY A 8 -9.77 -4.21 10.52
CA GLY A 8 -10.04 -5.62 10.25
C GLY A 8 -10.24 -5.86 8.75
N ASN A 9 -11.45 -6.26 8.36
CA ASN A 9 -11.82 -6.53 6.95
C ASN A 9 -12.46 -5.35 6.24
N LEU A 10 -12.73 -4.25 6.94
CA LEU A 10 -13.26 -3.03 6.34
C LEU A 10 -12.11 -2.11 5.97
N GLU A 11 -12.14 -1.55 4.76
CA GLU A 11 -11.24 -0.48 4.34
C GLU A 11 -12.01 0.64 3.66
N GLY A 12 -11.50 1.87 3.78
CA GLY A 12 -12.12 3.03 3.17
C GLY A 12 -11.63 4.36 3.71
N GLU A 13 -12.20 5.43 3.17
CA GLU A 13 -11.93 6.81 3.56
C GLU A 13 -12.81 7.24 4.75
N VAL A 14 -12.22 7.90 5.75
CA VAL A 14 -12.99 8.49 6.86
C VAL A 14 -13.68 9.78 6.41
N ILE A 15 -15.01 9.72 6.28
CA ILE A 15 -15.86 10.88 5.94
C ILE A 15 -16.05 11.76 7.19
N GLU A 16 -16.47 11.15 8.29
CA GLU A 16 -16.88 11.85 9.51
C GLU A 16 -16.54 11.04 10.76
N VAL A 17 -16.15 11.72 11.82
CA VAL A 17 -15.91 11.15 13.15
C VAL A 17 -16.82 11.89 14.14
N GLY A 18 -17.89 11.23 14.56
CA GLY A 18 -18.76 11.67 15.63
C GLY A 18 -18.33 11.12 16.99
N ILE A 19 -19.06 11.50 18.04
CA ILE A 19 -18.74 11.10 19.43
C ILE A 19 -18.82 9.58 19.62
N ARG A 20 -19.81 8.92 19.00
CA ARG A 20 -20.07 7.48 19.16
C ARG A 20 -19.76 6.66 17.92
N THR A 21 -19.71 7.29 16.76
CA THR A 21 -19.65 6.61 15.47
C THR A 21 -18.70 7.31 14.52
N THR A 22 -18.04 6.53 13.67
CA THR A 22 -17.23 6.99 12.56
C THR A 22 -17.85 6.51 11.26
N LEU A 23 -18.02 7.40 10.28
CA LEU A 23 -18.51 7.09 8.94
C LEU A 23 -17.32 6.86 8.00
N ILE A 24 -17.31 5.71 7.34
CA ILE A 24 -16.27 5.31 6.39
C ILE A 24 -16.90 5.05 5.02
N ARG A 25 -16.34 5.65 3.96
CA ARG A 25 -16.68 5.35 2.56
C ARG A 25 -15.78 4.23 2.06
N THR A 26 -16.37 3.10 1.65
CA THR A 26 -15.60 1.97 1.13
C THR A 26 -15.19 2.20 -0.33
N SER A 27 -14.29 1.36 -0.84
CA SER A 27 -13.87 1.33 -2.25
C SER A 27 -15.04 1.10 -3.23
N ALA A 28 -16.15 0.52 -2.75
CA ALA A 28 -17.37 0.28 -3.54
C ALA A 28 -18.36 1.46 -3.47
N ASP A 29 -17.91 2.63 -3.00
CA ASP A 29 -18.71 3.84 -2.80
C ASP A 29 -19.91 3.69 -1.85
N THR A 30 -19.85 2.71 -0.94
CA THR A 30 -20.85 2.52 0.13
C THR A 30 -20.39 3.17 1.42
N VAL A 31 -21.34 3.59 2.27
CA VAL A 31 -21.04 4.17 3.58
C VAL A 31 -21.30 3.16 4.68
N VAL A 32 -20.28 2.95 5.53
CA VAL A 32 -20.36 2.08 6.69
C VAL A 32 -20.26 2.92 7.96
N THR A 33 -21.23 2.76 8.86
CA THR A 33 -21.24 3.37 10.18
C THR A 33 -20.60 2.45 11.19
N LEU A 34 -19.48 2.88 11.78
CA LEU A 34 -18.71 2.08 12.72
C LEU A 34 -18.80 2.65 14.14
N PRO A 35 -19.22 1.87 15.16
CA PRO A 35 -19.16 2.33 16.54
C PRO A 35 -17.71 2.54 16.97
N ASN A 36 -17.44 3.67 17.65
CA ASN A 36 -16.09 4.00 18.11
C ASN A 36 -15.55 2.97 19.11
N ALA A 37 -16.42 2.36 19.93
CA ALA A 37 -16.02 1.26 20.81
C ALA A 37 -15.38 0.09 20.03
N SER A 38 -15.90 -0.22 18.83
CA SER A 38 -15.35 -1.27 17.97
C SER A 38 -13.99 -0.91 17.37
N LEU A 39 -13.67 0.38 17.23
CA LEU A 39 -12.36 0.85 16.77
C LEU A 39 -11.28 0.62 17.83
N VAL A 40 -11.60 0.87 19.10
CA VAL A 40 -10.64 0.76 20.23
C VAL A 40 -10.15 -0.68 20.42
N HIS A 41 -10.99 -1.67 20.13
CA HIS A 41 -10.65 -3.08 20.27
C HIS A 41 -10.00 -3.70 19.02
N LYS A 42 -9.86 -2.95 17.92
CA LYS A 42 -9.34 -3.45 16.65
C LYS A 42 -8.04 -2.75 16.28
N ASN A 43 -7.17 -3.47 15.58
CA ASN A 43 -6.02 -2.86 14.94
C ASN A 43 -6.49 -1.97 13.78
N ILE A 44 -5.97 -0.76 13.71
CA ILE A 44 -6.28 0.24 12.68
C ILE A 44 -5.00 0.50 11.89
N GLU A 45 -5.04 0.19 10.59
CA GLU A 45 -3.99 0.55 9.66
C GLU A 45 -4.37 1.85 8.95
N ASN A 46 -3.53 2.89 9.04
CA ASN A 46 -3.75 4.17 8.35
C ASN A 46 -2.84 4.27 7.12
N PHE A 47 -3.44 4.15 5.95
CA PHE A 47 -2.77 4.24 4.66
C PHE A 47 -2.44 5.69 4.29
N GLY A 48 -3.19 6.67 4.79
CA GLY A 48 -2.89 8.10 4.63
C GLY A 48 -1.59 8.53 5.29
N LYS A 49 -1.14 7.80 6.33
CA LYS A 49 0.15 8.03 7.00
C LYS A 49 1.30 7.18 6.45
N ARG A 50 1.06 6.44 5.37
CA ARG A 50 2.10 5.64 4.70
C ARG A 50 3.19 6.54 4.15
N ARG A 51 4.45 6.24 4.47
CA ARG A 51 5.63 6.94 3.92
C ARG A 51 5.99 6.44 2.52
N TRP A 52 5.99 5.13 2.33
CA TRP A 52 6.37 4.49 1.07
C TRP A 52 5.40 3.37 0.72
N ARG A 53 5.17 3.16 -0.58
CA ARG A 53 4.35 2.06 -1.09
C ARG A 53 5.25 0.95 -1.61
N ARG A 54 5.14 -0.24 -1.03
CA ARG A 54 5.78 -1.45 -1.57
C ARG A 54 5.24 -1.72 -2.97
N TYR A 55 6.15 -1.91 -3.92
CA TYR A 55 5.85 -2.35 -5.29
C TYR A 55 6.59 -3.67 -5.53
N GLN A 56 5.83 -4.73 -5.85
CA GLN A 56 6.38 -6.07 -6.04
C GLN A 56 5.65 -6.75 -7.21
N PRO A 57 6.06 -6.47 -8.46
CA PRO A 57 5.52 -7.15 -9.62
C PRO A 57 6.07 -8.58 -9.70
N THR A 58 5.24 -9.52 -10.14
CA THR A 58 5.68 -10.85 -10.56
C THR A 58 5.77 -10.86 -12.07
N LEU A 59 6.97 -11.11 -12.61
CA LEU A 59 7.22 -11.17 -14.04
C LEU A 59 7.34 -12.63 -14.47
N TYR A 60 6.56 -13.02 -15.47
CA TYR A 60 6.62 -14.35 -16.07
C TYR A 60 7.43 -14.28 -17.35
N LEU A 61 8.42 -15.16 -17.48
CA LEU A 61 9.29 -15.28 -18.65
C LEU A 61 9.07 -16.64 -19.30
N ASP A 62 9.28 -16.72 -20.62
CA ASP A 62 9.19 -17.98 -21.34
C ASP A 62 10.32 -18.92 -20.90
N LEU A 63 10.02 -20.22 -20.79
CA LEU A 63 10.99 -21.27 -20.48
C LEU A 63 12.04 -21.43 -21.58
N ALA A 64 11.71 -21.06 -22.82
CA ALA A 64 12.65 -21.06 -23.94
C ALA A 64 13.60 -19.85 -23.93
N SER A 65 13.46 -18.92 -22.97
CA SER A 65 14.30 -17.72 -22.89
C SER A 65 15.76 -18.08 -22.64
N ASP A 66 16.67 -17.41 -23.35
CA ASP A 66 18.10 -17.56 -23.12
C ASP A 66 18.49 -17.11 -21.71
N SER A 67 19.24 -17.96 -21.00
CA SER A 67 19.66 -17.71 -19.61
C SER A 67 20.46 -16.41 -19.46
N LYS A 68 21.35 -16.10 -20.42
CA LYS A 68 22.14 -14.86 -20.38
C LYS A 68 21.26 -13.63 -20.60
N ALA A 69 20.28 -13.71 -21.49
CA ALA A 69 19.31 -12.64 -21.70
C ALA A 69 18.45 -12.38 -20.45
N VAL A 70 18.02 -13.43 -19.75
CA VAL A 70 17.26 -13.30 -18.49
C VAL A 70 18.10 -12.65 -17.41
N GLU A 71 19.37 -13.06 -17.24
CA GLU A 71 20.26 -12.44 -16.27
C GLU A 71 20.50 -10.96 -16.59
N ALA A 72 20.75 -10.62 -17.86
CA ALA A 72 20.91 -9.24 -18.30
C ALA A 72 19.64 -8.40 -18.06
N PHE A 73 18.46 -8.97 -18.27
CA PHE A 73 17.17 -8.34 -17.98
C PHE A 73 17.00 -8.04 -16.48
N CYS A 74 17.28 -9.02 -15.62
CA CYS A 74 17.21 -8.85 -14.17
C CYS A 74 18.15 -7.75 -13.67
N ARG A 75 19.41 -7.75 -14.12
CA ARG A 75 20.38 -6.70 -13.79
C ARG A 75 19.95 -5.33 -14.32
N GLY A 76 19.40 -5.28 -15.53
CA GLY A 76 18.89 -4.04 -16.13
C GLY A 76 17.73 -3.43 -15.34
N ILE A 77 16.81 -4.27 -14.84
CA ILE A 77 15.72 -3.82 -13.95
C ILE A 77 16.28 -3.28 -12.64
N GLU A 78 17.23 -4.00 -12.02
CA GLU A 78 17.85 -3.55 -10.78
C GLU A 78 18.51 -2.18 -10.96
N ASP A 79 19.28 -2.00 -12.02
CA ASP A 79 19.91 -0.72 -12.35
C ASP A 79 18.90 0.40 -12.58
N LEU A 80 17.79 0.10 -13.27
CA LEU A 80 16.72 1.07 -13.51
C LEU A 80 16.09 1.50 -12.18
N ILE A 81 15.81 0.54 -11.29
CA ILE A 81 15.30 0.82 -9.94
C ILE A 81 16.29 1.67 -9.15
N ARG A 82 17.57 1.30 -9.09
CA ARG A 82 18.60 2.07 -8.37
C ARG A 82 18.77 3.50 -8.88
N LYS A 83 18.59 3.73 -10.19
CA LYS A 83 18.67 5.06 -10.82
C LYS A 83 17.38 5.86 -10.71
N ASN A 84 16.25 5.22 -10.41
CA ASN A 84 14.96 5.89 -10.38
C ASN A 84 14.87 6.84 -9.16
N PRO A 85 14.56 8.13 -9.34
CA PRO A 85 14.42 9.07 -8.23
C PRO A 85 13.18 8.81 -7.36
N LYS A 86 12.23 7.99 -7.81
CA LYS A 86 10.97 7.70 -7.09
C LYS A 86 11.04 6.43 -6.23
N THR A 87 12.18 5.77 -6.16
CA THR A 87 12.38 4.55 -5.38
C THR A 87 13.25 4.84 -4.17
N GLN A 88 12.90 4.23 -3.04
CA GLN A 88 13.72 4.32 -1.82
C GLN A 88 15.02 3.53 -2.01
N LYS A 89 16.13 4.11 -1.55
CA LYS A 89 17.48 3.53 -1.56
C LYS A 89 17.95 3.28 -0.13
N GLU A 90 18.98 2.45 0.00
CA GLU A 90 19.58 2.10 1.29
C GLU A 90 20.21 3.31 1.99
N ASP A 91 20.75 4.26 1.23
CA ASP A 91 21.30 5.51 1.77
C ASP A 91 20.23 6.54 2.17
N ASP A 92 18.95 6.30 1.85
CA ASP A 92 17.89 7.19 2.28
C ASP A 92 17.74 7.07 3.79
N SER A 93 17.76 8.21 4.49
CA SER A 93 17.73 8.40 5.96
C SER A 93 16.66 7.65 6.78
N TYR A 94 15.85 6.81 6.15
CA TYR A 94 14.76 6.03 6.73
C TYR A 94 14.83 4.54 6.37
N ALA A 95 15.93 4.06 5.78
CA ALA A 95 16.23 2.64 5.59
C ALA A 95 16.57 1.93 6.91
#